data_AF-A0A6B3I3H5-F1
#
_entry.id   AF-A0A6B3I3H5-F1
#
_cell.length_a   1.000
_cell.length_b   1.000
_cell.length_c   1.000
_cell.angle_alpha   90.00
_cell.angle_beta   90.00
_cell.angle_gamma   90.00
#
_symmetry.space_group_name_H-M   'P 1'
#
loop_
_entity.id
_entity.type
_entity.pdbx_description
1 polymer ?
#
loop_
_entity_poly.entity_id
_entity_poly.type
_entity_poly.pdbx_seq_one_letter_code
_entity_poly.pdbx_strand_id
1 'polypeptide(L)'
;LLVSATPPELLAEGSGAGTDLGRDLVLADGVTEGVLHVSAMAASCDDDPANEYPACHVHQQDWGVPVRVTAEGAPRLPLVLAGMDEQS
;
A
#
# COMPACT_ATOMS: atom_id res chain seq x y z
N LEU A 1 7.04 -2.98 2.34
CA LEU A 1 6.30 -1.88 1.68
C LEU A 1 7.26 -0.78 1.28
N LEU A 2 7.23 -0.35 0.02
CA LEU A 2 7.95 0.80 -0.50
C LEU A 2 6.91 1.78 -1.05
N VAL A 3 7.01 3.05 -0.64
CA VAL A 3 6.12 4.11 -1.12
C VAL A 3 6.94 5.26 -1.70
N SER A 4 6.54 5.73 -2.87
CA SER A 4 7.05 6.97 -3.46
C SER A 4 5.94 7.68 -4.24
N ALA A 5 6.22 8.87 -4.76
CA ALA A 5 5.25 9.65 -5.53
C ALA A 5 5.89 10.33 -6.73
N THR A 6 5.06 10.66 -7.71
CA THR A 6 5.40 11.54 -8.82
C THR A 6 4.32 12.62 -8.94
N PRO A 7 4.64 13.90 -8.70
CA PRO A 7 5.97 14.41 -8.34
C PRO A 7 6.35 14.06 -6.88
N PRO A 8 7.64 13.97 -6.52
CA PRO A 8 8.07 13.55 -5.18
C PRO A 8 7.59 14.51 -4.07
N GLU A 9 7.47 15.79 -4.37
CA GLU A 9 6.95 16.82 -3.47
C GLU A 9 5.46 16.65 -3.11
N LEU A 10 4.73 15.71 -3.75
CA LEU A 10 3.38 15.35 -3.31
C LEU A 10 3.36 14.83 -1.86
N LEU A 11 4.43 14.15 -1.43
CA LEU A 11 4.57 13.58 -0.09
C LEU A 11 5.46 14.46 0.78
N ALA A 12 4.89 15.08 1.80
CA ALA A 12 5.66 15.71 2.88
C ALA A 12 6.30 14.64 3.79
N GLU A 13 5.57 13.56 4.09
CA GLU A 13 6.06 12.43 4.89
C GLU A 13 5.51 11.08 4.39
N GLY A 14 6.18 10.00 4.81
CA GLY A 14 5.72 8.63 4.57
C GLY A 14 6.29 7.96 3.31
N SER A 15 7.19 8.61 2.58
CA SER A 15 7.95 7.98 1.49
C SER A 15 9.02 6.99 2.01
N GLY A 16 9.52 6.14 1.13
CA GLY A 16 10.60 5.19 1.42
C GLY A 16 10.12 3.78 1.77
N ALA A 17 11.07 2.97 2.23
CA ALA A 17 10.86 1.57 2.55
C ALA A 17 10.36 1.36 3.99
N GLY A 18 9.73 0.22 4.23
CA GLY A 18 9.26 -0.23 5.54
C GLY A 18 8.80 -1.69 5.48
N THR A 19 8.52 -2.28 6.63
CA THR A 19 8.11 -3.69 6.76
C THR A 19 6.61 -3.87 6.93
N ASP A 20 5.88 -2.84 7.36
CA ASP A 20 4.44 -2.89 7.58
C ASP A 20 3.66 -3.00 6.25
N LEU A 21 2.41 -3.46 6.32
CA LEU A 21 1.48 -3.50 5.18
C LEU A 21 0.58 -2.27 5.08
N GLY A 22 0.78 -1.29 5.96
CA GLY A 22 0.13 0.02 5.93
C GLY A 22 1.17 1.13 6.06
N ARG A 23 0.82 2.32 5.60
CA ARG A 23 1.66 3.52 5.72
C ARG A 23 0.77 4.76 5.82
N ASP A 24 0.97 5.52 6.88
CA ASP A 24 0.43 6.88 6.97
C ASP A 24 1.27 7.81 6.09
N LEU A 25 0.57 8.65 5.32
CA LEU A 25 1.17 9.61 4.40
C LEU A 25 0.73 11.01 4.81
N VAL A 26 1.67 11.95 4.81
CA VAL A 26 1.36 13.38 4.91
C VAL A 26 1.53 13.98 3.53
N LEU A 27 0.44 14.52 2.98
CA LEU A 27 0.46 15.20 1.69
C LEU A 27 0.97 16.62 1.85
N ALA A 28 1.79 17.10 0.92
CA ALA A 28 2.28 18.47 0.95
C ALA A 28 1.19 19.46 0.52
N ASP A 29 1.23 20.65 1.11
CA ASP A 29 0.38 21.76 0.67
C ASP A 29 0.76 22.23 -0.74
N GLY A 30 -0.25 22.56 -1.55
CA GLY A 30 -0.07 23.15 -2.88
C GLY A 30 0.13 22.17 -4.04
N VAL A 31 0.31 20.87 -3.77
CA VAL A 31 0.33 19.82 -4.81
C VAL A 31 -1.01 19.07 -4.76
N THR A 32 -1.83 19.21 -5.80
CA THR A 32 -3.22 18.70 -5.80
C THR A 32 -3.42 17.45 -6.63
N GLU A 33 -2.41 17.00 -7.38
CA GLU A 33 -2.48 15.80 -8.21
C GLU A 33 -1.10 15.15 -8.38
N GLY A 34 -1.11 13.85 -8.65
CA GLY A 34 0.10 13.07 -8.91
C GLY A 34 -0.20 11.58 -8.97
N VAL A 35 0.85 10.77 -8.90
CA VAL A 35 0.78 9.31 -8.87
C VAL A 35 1.50 8.81 -7.62
N LEU A 36 0.83 7.99 -6.82
CA LEU A 36 1.47 7.22 -5.76
C LEU A 36 1.99 5.91 -6.34
N HIS A 37 3.26 5.62 -6.11
CA HIS A 37 3.88 4.35 -6.45
C HIS A 37 4.05 3.54 -5.17
N VAL A 38 3.39 2.40 -5.10
CA VAL A 38 3.40 1.53 -3.92
C VAL A 38 3.83 0.13 -4.35
N SER A 39 4.81 -0.43 -3.66
CA SER A 39 5.26 -1.82 -3.86
C SER A 39 5.17 -2.58 -2.54
N ALA A 40 4.50 -3.73 -2.54
CA ALA A 40 4.37 -4.56 -1.36
C ALA A 40 4.71 -6.02 -1.66
N MET A 41 5.30 -6.67 -0.65
CA MET A 41 5.57 -8.09 -0.62
C MET A 41 5.12 -8.63 0.74
N ALA A 42 4.40 -9.73 0.73
CA ALA A 42 4.02 -10.46 1.94
C ALA A 42 4.01 -11.96 1.67
N ALA A 43 4.03 -12.78 2.73
CA ALA A 43 3.79 -14.21 2.64
C ALA A 43 2.58 -14.58 3.51
N SER A 44 1.69 -15.40 2.98
CA SER A 44 0.62 -16.05 3.73
C SER A 44 0.96 -17.53 3.88
N CYS A 45 1.06 -18.03 5.10
CA CYS A 45 1.39 -19.44 5.35
C CYS A 45 0.12 -20.25 5.67
N ASP A 46 0.09 -21.50 5.22
CA ASP A 46 -0.96 -22.44 5.61
C ASP A 46 -0.91 -22.65 7.13
N ASP A 47 -2.05 -22.54 7.81
CA ASP A 47 -2.17 -22.70 9.27
C ASP A 47 -3.06 -23.90 9.65
N ASP A 48 -3.31 -24.81 8.71
CA ASP A 48 -4.07 -26.03 8.97
C ASP A 48 -3.18 -27.05 9.72
N PRO A 49 -3.50 -27.41 10.98
CA PRO A 49 -2.71 -28.37 11.75
C PRO A 49 -2.75 -29.80 11.19
N ALA A 50 -3.69 -30.11 10.29
CA ALA A 50 -3.74 -31.40 9.59
C ALA A 50 -2.81 -31.46 8.36
N ASN A 51 -2.23 -30.34 7.94
CA ASN A 51 -1.29 -30.30 6.83
C ASN A 51 0.12 -30.72 7.30
N GLU A 52 0.61 -31.86 6.81
CA GLU A 52 1.95 -32.38 7.13
C GLU A 52 3.09 -31.52 6.56
N TYR A 53 2.78 -30.70 5.53
CA TYR A 53 3.75 -29.83 4.86
C TYR A 53 3.14 -28.43 4.61
N PRO A 54 3.07 -27.56 5.63
CA PRO A 54 2.56 -26.20 5.46
C PRO A 54 3.43 -25.39 4.51
N ALA A 55 2.82 -24.78 3.49
CA ALA A 55 3.51 -23.93 2.53
C ALA A 55 3.29 -22.45 2.88
N CYS A 56 4.27 -21.61 2.54
CA CYS A 56 4.11 -20.16 2.56
C CYS A 56 4.01 -19.64 1.12
N HIS A 57 2.89 -18.98 0.84
CA HIS A 57 2.57 -18.40 -0.45
C HIS A 57 3.00 -16.94 -0.46
N VAL A 58 3.95 -16.59 -1.33
CA VAL A 58 4.48 -15.23 -1.43
C VAL A 58 3.65 -14.43 -2.44
N HIS A 59 3.20 -13.25 -2.00
CA HIS A 59 2.47 -12.27 -2.80
C HIS A 59 3.34 -11.03 -3.00
N GLN A 60 3.39 -10.53 -4.22
CA GLN A 60 4.13 -9.33 -4.59
C GLN A 60 3.32 -8.54 -5.61
N GLN A 61 3.13 -7.24 -5.35
CA GLN A 61 2.38 -6.36 -6.23
C GLN A 61 2.95 -4.95 -6.20
N ASP A 62 2.79 -4.27 -7.33
CA ASP A 62 3.16 -2.87 -7.55
C ASP A 62 1.93 -2.12 -8.07
N TRP A 63 1.69 -0.93 -7.53
CA TRP A 63 0.59 -0.05 -7.93
C TRP A 63 1.14 1.33 -8.29
N GLY A 64 0.70 1.85 -9.45
CA GLY A 64 0.78 3.27 -9.77
C GLY A 64 -0.63 3.85 -9.70
N VAL A 65 -0.96 4.53 -8.60
CA VAL A 65 -2.31 5.04 -8.35
C VAL A 65 -2.35 6.54 -8.63
N PRO A 66 -3.03 6.98 -9.70
CA PRO A 66 -3.29 8.41 -9.91
C PRO A 66 -4.19 8.92 -8.79
N VAL A 67 -3.78 10.02 -8.16
CA VAL A 67 -4.51 10.63 -7.05
C VAL A 67 -4.80 12.09 -7.34
N ARG A 68 -5.93 12.55 -6.79
CA ARG A 68 -6.28 13.96 -6.69
C ARG A 68 -6.56 14.29 -5.22
N VAL A 69 -5.89 15.32 -4.72
CA VAL A 69 -5.99 15.77 -3.33
C VAL A 69 -7.07 16.84 -3.23
N THR A 70 -8.07 16.58 -2.40
CA THR A 70 -9.15 17.51 -2.11
C THR A 70 -9.52 17.39 -0.63
N ALA A 71 -10.10 18.44 -0.05
CA ALA A 71 -10.51 18.42 1.36
C ALA A 71 -11.60 17.37 1.67
N GLU A 72 -12.35 16.94 0.66
CA GLU A 72 -13.43 15.94 0.78
C GLU A 72 -12.99 14.54 0.33
N GLY A 73 -11.70 14.35 0.05
CA GLY A 73 -11.16 13.08 -0.43
C GLY A 73 -11.23 11.97 0.61
N ALA A 74 -11.19 10.72 0.14
CA ALA A 74 -11.11 9.56 1.02
C ALA A 74 -9.77 9.57 1.79
N PRO A 75 -9.76 9.34 3.12
CA PRO A 75 -8.54 9.35 3.92
C PRO A 75 -7.75 8.04 3.83
N ARG A 76 -8.29 7.01 3.16
CA ARG A 76 -7.69 5.68 3.04
C ARG A 76 -7.74 5.21 1.58
N LEU A 77 -6.65 4.61 1.14
CA LEU A 77 -6.51 3.98 -0.16
C LEU A 77 -6.25 2.47 0.03
N PRO A 78 -7.28 1.60 -0.13
CA PRO A 78 -7.08 0.16 -0.06
C PRO A 78 -6.35 -0.36 -1.30
N LEU A 79 -5.35 -1.23 -1.10
CA LEU A 79 -4.59 -1.89 -2.16
C LEU A 79 -4.65 -3.41 -1.94
N VAL A 80 -5.15 -4.14 -2.93
CA VAL A 80 -5.39 -5.58 -2.81
C VAL A 80 -4.12 -6.35 -3.16
N LEU A 81 -3.40 -6.81 -2.13
CA LEU A 81 -2.18 -7.62 -2.30
C LEU A 81 -2.48 -9.10 -2.58
N ALA A 82 -3.50 -9.64 -1.91
CA ALA A 82 -4.08 -10.97 -2.10
C ALA A 82 -5.48 -11.01 -1.46
N GLY A 83 -6.43 -11.78 -2.00
CA GLY A 83 -7.80 -11.84 -1.47
C GLY A 83 -8.68 -10.63 -1.86
N MET A 84 -9.68 -10.28 -1.04
CA MET A 84 -10.59 -9.12 -1.22
C MET A 84 -10.60 -8.26 0.06
N ASP A 85 -10.67 -6.92 -0.06
CA ASP A 85 -10.76 -5.99 1.10
C ASP A 85 -12.19 -6.03 1.68
N GLU A 86 -12.37 -6.74 2.80
CA GLU A 86 -13.60 -6.69 3.58
C GLU A 86 -13.56 -5.43 4.46
N GLN A 87 -14.18 -4.35 4.00
CA GLN A 87 -14.35 -3.11 4.76
C GLN A 87 -14.95 -3.41 6.15
N SER A 88 -14.24 -3.07 7.22
CA SER A 88 -14.77 -2.95 8.58
C SER A 88 -14.76 -1.50 9.04
#